data_AF-A0A917XXV2-F1
#
_entry.id   AF-A0A917XXV2-F1
#
_cell.length_a   1.000
_cell.length_b   1.000
_cell.length_c   1.000
_cell.angle_alpha   90.00
_cell.angle_beta   90.00
_cell.angle_gamma   90.00
#
_symmetry.space_group_name_H-M   'P 1'
#
loop_
_entity.id
_entity.type
_entity.pdbx_description
1 polymer ?
#
loop_
_entity_poly.entity_id
_entity_poly.type
_entity_poly.pdbx_seq_one_letter_code
_entity_poly.pdbx_strand_id
1 'polypeptide(L)'
;MSGISRRRLLTATASAGALGALSACSAQGWSVGGDSTEGKPTAQARPTKPIGDGSTADTGAQPRQPKAERLKPGERPPQFVVFSWDGAGELSNQLFSRFRKVAVDHGASMTFFLSGIYTLPESKKHLYSPPQHPVGASAIGYLADRHIHATLQQVRAAWLEGHEIGTHFNGHFCGADGVRRWSPAEWRSEIDQAMRFVTEWKTNTGFTDLDPLPFDYRKELIGGRTPCLEGQAALLPTAAELGWKYDASSPGGLQMWPGKVQGGRIWDFPLQSIPFSGHSFQVLSMDYNMMANQSNANPLGDRAQYDTWRAQARDTYLAGFRRAYESNRAPLFIGNHFERWNGGIYMDAVEEAVERIAGHDDVRMVSFRQLVEWLEAQDPAVLRKLRTLTPGQSPLGGWAEFLGAAASPSGTAGS
;
A
#
# COMPACT_ATOMS: atom_id res chain seq x y z
N MET A 1 19.12 9.30 -34.21
CA MET A 1 20.22 8.59 -33.51
C MET A 1 21.14 9.63 -32.90
N SER A 2 21.75 9.32 -31.75
CA SER A 2 22.42 10.22 -30.78
C SER A 2 21.41 11.02 -29.95
N GLY A 3 21.24 10.88 -28.64
CA GLY A 3 22.13 10.40 -27.58
C GLY A 3 22.33 11.58 -26.61
N ILE A 4 21.61 11.62 -25.48
CA ILE A 4 21.91 12.56 -24.39
C ILE A 4 21.92 11.82 -23.06
N SER A 5 23.09 11.92 -22.44
CA SER A 5 23.58 11.23 -21.26
C SER A 5 22.99 11.75 -19.94
N ARG A 6 22.96 10.83 -18.97
CA ARG A 6 22.87 11.06 -17.53
C ARG A 6 23.89 12.10 -17.04
N ARG A 7 23.44 13.02 -16.17
CA ARG A 7 24.08 13.47 -14.91
C ARG A 7 23.40 14.75 -14.44
N ARG A 8 22.90 14.76 -13.20
CA ARG A 8 23.20 15.79 -12.19
C ARG A 8 22.73 15.34 -10.81
N LEU A 9 23.73 15.18 -9.94
CA LEU A 9 23.70 15.20 -8.49
C LEU A 9 23.22 16.58 -8.01
N LEU A 10 22.60 16.68 -6.83
CA LEU A 10 22.64 17.80 -5.86
C LEU A 10 21.89 17.31 -4.59
N THR A 11 22.55 16.78 -3.55
CA THR A 11 22.93 17.50 -2.30
C THR A 11 22.01 18.66 -1.92
N ALA A 12 21.24 18.49 -0.85
CA ALA A 12 20.66 19.60 -0.09
C ALA A 12 20.79 19.33 1.41
N THR A 13 21.34 20.33 2.06
CA THR A 13 21.83 20.44 3.43
C THR A 13 20.72 20.72 4.43
N ALA A 14 20.94 20.27 5.67
CA ALA A 14 20.15 20.61 6.84
C ALA A 14 20.09 22.13 7.10
N SER A 15 18.93 22.60 7.57
CA SER A 15 18.78 23.93 8.17
C SER A 15 17.84 23.81 9.37
N ALA A 16 18.41 23.98 10.56
CA ALA A 16 17.68 24.23 11.80
C ALA A 16 17.30 25.72 11.88
N GLY A 17 16.15 26.06 12.49
CA GLY A 17 15.80 27.45 12.80
C GLY A 17 14.36 27.64 13.27
N ALA A 18 14.21 28.06 14.52
CA ALA A 18 12.98 28.19 15.31
C ALA A 18 12.01 29.31 14.88
N LEU A 19 10.78 29.24 15.43
CA LEU A 19 9.85 30.30 15.92
C LEU A 19 8.41 29.83 15.67
N GLY A 20 7.41 29.94 16.55
CA GLY A 20 7.23 30.57 17.85
C GLY A 20 5.75 30.40 18.21
N ALA A 21 5.45 30.24 19.49
CA ALA A 21 4.12 30.01 20.03
C ALA A 21 3.20 31.24 19.91
N LEU A 22 1.92 31.01 19.63
CA LEU A 22 0.82 31.89 20.06
C LEU A 22 -0.39 31.04 20.46
N SER A 23 -0.74 31.15 21.74
CA SER A 23 -1.97 30.67 22.35
C SER A 23 -3.14 31.62 22.03
N ALA A 24 -4.35 31.09 21.87
CA ALA A 24 -5.57 31.73 22.34
C ALA A 24 -6.74 30.74 22.35
N CYS A 25 -7.51 30.80 23.42
CA CYS A 25 -8.60 29.93 23.81
C CYS A 25 -9.89 30.21 23.04
N SER A 26 -10.75 29.20 22.94
CA SER A 26 -12.16 29.35 23.34
C SER A 26 -12.85 27.98 23.33
N ALA A 27 -13.20 27.53 24.53
CA ALA A 27 -14.13 26.45 24.78
C ALA A 27 -15.56 26.94 24.55
N GLN A 28 -16.34 26.22 23.76
CA GLN A 28 -17.79 26.20 23.90
C GLN A 28 -18.24 24.74 23.76
N GLY A 29 -18.56 24.15 24.90
CA GLY A 29 -19.16 22.83 24.96
C GLY A 29 -20.63 22.89 24.55
N TRP A 30 -21.04 21.96 23.70
CA TRP A 30 -22.43 21.60 23.50
C TRP A 30 -22.61 20.16 23.96
N SER A 31 -23.23 20.00 25.14
CA SER A 31 -23.87 18.76 25.54
C SER A 31 -25.24 18.68 24.87
N VAL A 32 -25.54 17.55 24.24
CA VAL A 32 -26.91 17.17 23.91
C VAL A 32 -27.13 15.75 24.44
N GLY A 33 -28.28 15.61 25.10
CA GLY A 33 -28.68 14.50 25.93
C GLY A 33 -28.67 13.15 25.21
N GLY A 34 -28.49 12.11 26.02
CA GLY A 34 -28.62 10.74 25.59
C GLY A 34 -30.05 10.39 25.18
N ASP A 35 -30.13 9.46 24.24
CA ASP A 35 -31.23 8.53 24.17
C ASP A 35 -30.67 7.12 24.05
N SER A 36 -31.26 6.25 24.85
CA SER A 36 -30.86 4.87 25.09
C SER A 36 -31.63 3.95 24.17
N THR A 37 -30.98 3.35 23.18
CA THR A 37 -31.55 2.21 22.45
C THR A 37 -30.48 1.16 22.12
N GLU A 38 -30.66 0.00 22.76
CA GLU A 38 -30.36 -1.36 22.28
C GLU A 38 -28.90 -1.71 21.98
N GLY A 39 -28.29 -2.36 22.97
CA GLY A 39 -26.99 -3.02 22.84
C GLY A 39 -27.04 -4.16 21.82
N LYS A 40 -26.31 -3.97 20.71
CA LYS A 40 -25.80 -5.08 19.90
C LYS A 40 -24.81 -5.90 20.75
N PRO A 41 -24.72 -7.23 20.56
CA PRO A 41 -23.80 -8.05 21.32
C PRO A 41 -22.37 -7.55 21.06
N THR A 42 -21.72 -7.00 22.08
CA THR A 42 -20.28 -6.79 22.07
C THR A 42 -19.66 -8.16 21.84
N ALA A 43 -18.98 -8.33 20.71
CA ALA A 43 -18.16 -9.49 20.44
C ALA A 43 -17.31 -9.75 21.69
N GLN A 44 -17.55 -10.88 22.37
CA GLN A 44 -16.76 -11.29 23.53
C GLN A 44 -15.28 -11.15 23.15
N ALA A 45 -14.55 -10.33 23.92
CA ALA A 45 -13.14 -10.11 23.71
C ALA A 45 -12.45 -11.47 23.71
N ARG A 46 -11.99 -11.91 22.53
CA ARG A 46 -11.25 -13.16 22.42
C ARG A 46 -10.03 -13.08 23.35
N PRO A 47 -9.71 -14.15 24.09
CA PRO A 47 -8.55 -14.14 24.96
C PRO A 47 -7.30 -13.85 24.12
N THR A 48 -6.64 -12.72 24.39
CA THR A 48 -5.40 -12.31 23.74
C THR A 48 -4.28 -13.21 24.25
N LYS A 49 -3.58 -13.91 23.35
CA LYS A 49 -2.37 -14.67 23.70
C LYS A 49 -1.13 -13.88 23.26
N PRO A 50 -0.41 -13.20 24.17
CA PRO A 50 0.80 -12.46 23.82
C PRO A 50 1.85 -13.36 23.15
N ILE A 51 2.61 -12.79 22.22
CA ILE A 51 3.71 -13.44 21.50
C ILE A 51 5.01 -12.67 21.84
N GLY A 52 6.09 -13.41 22.10
CA GLY A 52 7.40 -12.80 22.40
C GLY A 52 7.35 -11.87 23.61
N ASP A 53 7.77 -10.63 23.43
CA ASP A 53 7.77 -9.59 24.48
C ASP A 53 6.38 -8.95 24.74
N GLY A 54 5.34 -9.46 24.07
CA GLY A 54 3.99 -8.94 24.17
C GLY A 54 3.72 -7.69 23.33
N SER A 55 4.60 -7.37 22.37
CA SER A 55 4.36 -6.39 21.29
C SER A 55 3.25 -6.83 20.34
N THR A 56 3.11 -8.13 20.15
CA THR A 56 2.07 -8.74 19.33
C THR A 56 1.30 -9.81 20.11
N ALA A 57 0.12 -10.18 19.64
CA ALA A 57 -0.71 -11.22 20.23
C ALA A 57 -1.46 -12.00 19.16
N ASP A 58 -1.69 -13.30 19.39
CA ASP A 58 -2.61 -14.09 18.59
C ASP A 58 -4.05 -13.81 19.06
N THR A 59 -4.86 -13.22 18.17
CA THR A 59 -6.30 -12.97 18.38
C THR A 59 -7.19 -13.74 17.39
N GLY A 60 -6.59 -14.67 16.64
CA GLY A 60 -7.22 -15.43 15.57
C GLY A 60 -7.22 -14.70 14.22
N ALA A 61 -8.11 -15.15 13.32
CA ALA A 61 -8.23 -14.58 11.97
C ALA A 61 -8.59 -13.09 12.00
N GLN A 62 -8.01 -12.34 11.06
CA GLN A 62 -8.30 -10.93 10.87
C GLN A 62 -9.81 -10.69 10.67
N PRO A 63 -10.41 -9.73 11.38
CA PRO A 63 -11.81 -9.38 11.16
C PRO A 63 -12.03 -8.69 9.80
N ARG A 64 -13.29 -8.63 9.38
CA ARG A 64 -13.77 -7.88 8.20
C ARG A 64 -13.11 -8.28 6.87
N GLN A 65 -12.67 -9.53 6.74
CA GLN A 65 -12.19 -10.05 5.45
C GLN A 65 -13.36 -10.40 4.52
N PRO A 66 -13.34 -9.95 3.26
CA PRO A 66 -14.33 -10.35 2.26
C PRO A 66 -14.17 -11.84 1.93
N LYS A 67 -15.27 -12.45 1.47
CA LYS A 67 -15.22 -13.81 0.94
C LYS A 67 -14.66 -13.79 -0.48
N ALA A 68 -13.63 -14.59 -0.74
CA ALA A 68 -13.16 -14.83 -2.10
C ALA A 68 -14.16 -15.69 -2.88
N GLU A 69 -14.68 -15.16 -3.99
CA GLU A 69 -15.68 -15.80 -4.83
C GLU A 69 -15.13 -16.06 -6.24
N ARG A 70 -15.38 -17.27 -6.75
CA ARG A 70 -15.03 -17.65 -8.12
C ARG A 70 -15.98 -16.98 -9.12
N LEU A 71 -15.44 -16.51 -10.22
CA LEU A 71 -16.24 -16.08 -11.37
C LEU A 71 -17.04 -17.26 -11.92
N LYS A 72 -18.33 -17.03 -12.15
CA LYS A 72 -19.18 -17.94 -12.92
C LYS A 72 -18.80 -17.86 -14.41
N PRO A 73 -19.09 -18.89 -15.20
CA PRO A 73 -18.91 -18.83 -16.65
C PRO A 73 -19.60 -17.60 -17.25
N GLY A 74 -18.85 -16.82 -18.02
CA GLY A 74 -19.35 -15.61 -18.68
C GLY A 74 -19.52 -14.37 -17.78
N GLU A 75 -19.24 -14.48 -16.47
CA GLU A 75 -19.39 -13.37 -15.53
C GLU A 75 -18.31 -12.30 -15.76
N ARG A 76 -18.73 -11.04 -15.87
CA ARG A 76 -17.81 -9.89 -15.92
C ARG A 76 -17.04 -9.79 -14.60
N PRO A 77 -15.70 -9.71 -14.61
CA PRO A 77 -14.95 -9.50 -13.38
C PRO A 77 -15.32 -8.18 -12.70
N PRO A 78 -15.38 -8.14 -11.35
CA PRO A 78 -15.50 -6.88 -10.64
C PRO A 78 -14.27 -6.00 -10.92
N GLN A 79 -14.43 -4.68 -10.82
CA GLN A 79 -13.29 -3.78 -10.90
C GLN A 79 -12.60 -3.70 -9.54
N PHE A 80 -11.41 -4.28 -9.44
CA PHE A 80 -10.58 -4.14 -8.26
C PHE A 80 -9.80 -2.83 -8.30
N VAL A 81 -9.76 -2.12 -7.16
CA VAL A 81 -8.88 -0.98 -6.94
C VAL A 81 -8.15 -1.19 -5.62
N VAL A 82 -6.82 -1.11 -5.63
CA VAL A 82 -5.98 -1.25 -4.43
C VAL A 82 -5.32 0.07 -4.15
N PHE A 83 -5.61 0.65 -2.99
CA PHE A 83 -4.92 1.81 -2.46
C PHE A 83 -3.87 1.35 -1.46
N SER A 84 -2.64 1.82 -1.65
CA SER A 84 -1.51 1.45 -0.80
C SER A 84 -0.71 2.66 -0.34
N TRP A 85 -0.09 2.53 0.83
CA TRP A 85 0.63 3.61 1.53
C TRP A 85 2.04 3.16 1.92
N ASP A 86 3.05 3.81 1.36
CA ASP A 86 4.46 3.50 1.61
C ASP A 86 4.94 4.25 2.87
N GLY A 87 5.67 3.54 3.74
CA GLY A 87 6.18 4.04 5.02
C GLY A 87 5.16 4.00 6.16
N ALA A 88 3.89 4.38 5.89
CA ALA A 88 2.73 4.25 6.77
C ALA A 88 2.91 4.65 8.28
N GLY A 89 3.61 5.76 8.55
CA GLY A 89 3.71 6.35 9.90
C GLY A 89 2.62 7.39 10.18
N GLU A 90 2.20 7.52 11.44
CA GLU A 90 1.28 8.57 11.90
C GLU A 90 2.06 9.77 12.46
N LEU A 91 2.03 10.88 11.71
CA LEU A 91 2.66 12.14 12.09
C LEU A 91 1.62 13.15 12.58
N SER A 92 2.06 14.37 12.93
CA SER A 92 1.17 15.46 13.35
C SER A 92 0.12 15.87 12.29
N ASN A 93 0.31 15.46 11.03
CA ASN A 93 -0.63 15.69 9.94
C ASN A 93 -1.78 14.66 9.89
N GLN A 94 -1.74 13.62 10.73
CA GLN A 94 -2.80 12.64 10.91
C GLN A 94 -3.26 11.93 9.63
N LEU A 95 -2.34 11.69 8.69
CA LEU A 95 -2.71 11.09 7.40
C LEU A 95 -3.08 9.61 7.51
N PHE A 96 -2.49 8.84 8.44
CA PHE A 96 -2.88 7.44 8.61
C PHE A 96 -4.30 7.35 9.18
N SER A 97 -4.59 8.11 10.24
CA SER A 97 -5.96 8.16 10.78
C SER A 97 -6.98 8.73 9.78
N ARG A 98 -6.62 9.76 8.99
CA ARG A 98 -7.45 10.29 7.90
C ARG A 98 -7.84 9.21 6.90
N PHE A 99 -6.87 8.47 6.34
CA PHE A 99 -7.17 7.51 5.28
C PHE A 99 -7.82 6.21 5.78
N ARG A 100 -7.62 5.83 7.04
CA ARG A 100 -8.47 4.82 7.69
C ARG A 100 -9.93 5.28 7.76
N LYS A 101 -10.18 6.53 8.13
CA LYS A 101 -11.55 7.09 8.12
C LYS A 101 -12.16 7.11 6.72
N VAL A 102 -11.42 7.58 5.71
CA VAL A 102 -11.85 7.55 4.30
C VAL A 102 -12.19 6.11 3.87
N ALA A 103 -11.38 5.13 4.28
CA ALA A 103 -11.64 3.73 3.97
C ALA A 103 -12.95 3.23 4.58
N VAL A 104 -13.24 3.58 5.84
CA VAL A 104 -14.52 3.24 6.49
C VAL A 104 -15.70 3.91 5.79
N ASP A 105 -15.60 5.21 5.49
CA ASP A 105 -16.68 6.01 4.90
C ASP A 105 -17.07 5.49 3.50
N HIS A 106 -16.15 4.85 2.77
CA HIS A 106 -16.37 4.33 1.42
C HIS A 106 -16.28 2.81 1.28
N GLY A 107 -16.24 2.06 2.39
CA GLY A 107 -16.20 0.59 2.36
C GLY A 107 -14.94 0.01 1.70
N ALA A 108 -13.81 0.70 1.81
CA ALA A 108 -12.53 0.25 1.27
C ALA A 108 -11.70 -0.52 2.30
N SER A 109 -10.89 -1.45 1.82
CA SER A 109 -9.71 -1.95 2.52
C SER A 109 -8.45 -1.46 1.83
N MET A 110 -7.44 -1.05 2.59
CA MET A 110 -6.18 -0.52 2.08
C MET A 110 -5.00 -1.41 2.51
N THR A 111 -3.86 -1.25 1.85
CA THR A 111 -2.59 -1.87 2.28
C THR A 111 -1.64 -0.79 2.79
N PHE A 112 -1.21 -0.91 4.03
CA PHE A 112 -0.21 -0.02 4.65
C PHE A 112 1.14 -0.74 4.68
N PHE A 113 2.07 -0.33 3.83
CA PHE A 113 3.44 -0.85 3.83
C PHE A 113 4.24 -0.13 4.92
N LEU A 114 4.24 -0.71 6.12
CA LEU A 114 4.90 -0.13 7.29
C LEU A 114 6.42 -0.23 7.14
N SER A 115 7.12 0.89 7.33
CA SER A 115 8.56 0.85 7.54
C SER A 115 8.86 0.40 8.98
N GLY A 116 9.66 -0.65 9.16
CA GLY A 116 9.93 -1.24 10.48
C GLY A 116 10.59 -0.26 11.45
N ILE A 117 11.41 0.66 10.96
CA ILE A 117 12.04 1.70 11.80
C ILE A 117 11.04 2.73 12.34
N TYR A 118 9.80 2.78 11.86
CA TYR A 118 8.74 3.60 12.47
C TYR A 118 8.17 3.01 13.77
N THR A 119 8.64 1.82 14.17
CA THR A 119 8.42 1.25 15.50
C THR A 119 9.70 1.19 16.35
N LEU A 120 10.78 1.84 15.91
CA LEU A 120 12.08 1.88 16.58
C LEU A 120 12.42 3.33 17.01
N PRO A 121 12.57 3.62 18.31
CA PRO A 121 13.01 4.95 18.77
C PRO A 121 14.38 5.33 18.22
N GLU A 122 14.60 6.61 17.93
CA GLU A 122 15.89 7.07 17.42
C GLU A 122 17.04 6.78 18.42
N SER A 123 16.76 6.85 19.73
CA SER A 123 17.73 6.50 20.79
C SER A 123 18.22 5.04 20.68
N LYS A 124 17.47 4.18 19.99
CA LYS A 124 17.77 2.78 19.73
C LYS A 124 18.20 2.52 18.27
N LYS A 125 18.52 3.54 17.47
CA LYS A 125 18.94 3.36 16.06
C LYS A 125 20.14 2.44 15.88
N HIS A 126 20.99 2.31 16.89
CA HIS A 126 22.11 1.36 16.89
C HIS A 126 21.70 -0.12 16.78
N LEU A 127 20.41 -0.45 16.97
CA LEU A 127 19.85 -1.78 16.75
C LEU A 127 19.55 -2.08 15.27
N TYR A 128 19.60 -1.05 14.41
CA TYR A 128 19.45 -1.20 12.97
C TYR A 128 20.81 -1.29 12.29
N SER A 129 21.05 -2.39 11.60
CA SER A 129 22.25 -2.67 10.82
C SER A 129 21.87 -2.77 9.34
N PRO A 130 21.67 -1.63 8.65
CA PRO A 130 21.31 -1.62 7.24
C PRO A 130 22.39 -2.29 6.39
N PRO A 131 22.04 -3.16 5.41
CA PRO A 131 23.01 -3.70 4.48
C PRO A 131 23.78 -2.59 3.75
N GLN A 132 25.10 -2.75 3.66
CA GLN A 132 26.01 -1.83 2.94
C GLN A 132 26.03 -0.38 3.45
N HIS A 133 25.49 -0.10 4.64
CA HIS A 133 25.49 1.23 5.25
C HIS A 133 25.94 1.18 6.73
N PRO A 134 26.36 2.31 7.32
CA PRO A 134 26.69 2.37 8.75
C PRO A 134 25.51 1.96 9.64
N VAL A 135 25.80 1.37 10.79
CA VAL A 135 24.80 1.05 11.83
C VAL A 135 23.99 2.30 12.19
N GLY A 136 22.67 2.16 12.21
CA GLY A 136 21.69 3.22 12.48
C GLY A 136 21.50 4.22 11.35
N ALA A 137 22.12 4.03 10.18
CA ALA A 137 21.85 4.87 9.02
C ALA A 137 20.44 4.60 8.49
N SER A 138 19.77 5.66 8.03
CA SER A 138 18.48 5.58 7.36
C SER A 138 18.32 6.80 6.43
N ALA A 139 17.78 6.58 5.23
CA ALA A 139 17.42 7.63 4.29
C ALA A 139 16.06 8.26 4.59
N ILE A 140 15.23 7.58 5.39
CA ILE A 140 14.03 8.15 6.01
C ILE A 140 14.29 8.43 7.50
N GLY A 141 13.76 9.52 8.04
CA GLY A 141 13.98 9.86 9.45
C GLY A 141 13.41 8.82 10.42
N TYR A 142 13.96 8.74 11.63
CA TYR A 142 13.30 8.04 12.73
C TYR A 142 12.13 8.88 13.24
N LEU A 143 11.04 8.22 13.64
CA LEU A 143 9.91 8.91 14.26
C LEU A 143 10.26 9.34 15.68
N ALA A 144 9.76 10.50 16.09
CA ALA A 144 9.74 10.86 17.51
C ALA A 144 8.84 9.88 18.28
N ASP A 145 9.13 9.61 19.55
CA ASP A 145 8.42 8.61 20.36
C ASP A 145 6.90 8.76 20.35
N ARG A 146 6.39 10.01 20.41
CA ARG A 146 4.94 10.29 20.30
C ARG A 146 4.32 9.82 18.96
N HIS A 147 5.09 9.88 17.88
CA HIS A 147 4.67 9.44 16.55
C HIS A 147 4.81 7.92 16.40
N ILE A 148 5.77 7.29 17.07
CA ILE A 148 5.82 5.82 17.19
C ILE A 148 4.56 5.33 17.92
N HIS A 149 4.24 5.94 19.05
CA HIS A 149 3.05 5.62 19.85
C HIS A 149 1.77 5.73 19.03
N ALA A 150 1.58 6.87 18.35
CA ALA A 150 0.44 7.08 17.45
C ALA A 150 0.42 6.05 16.30
N THR A 151 1.57 5.76 15.69
CA THR A 151 1.68 4.78 14.59
C THR A 151 1.23 3.40 15.05
N LEU A 152 1.66 2.93 16.23
CA LEU A 152 1.24 1.64 16.78
C LEU A 152 -0.27 1.55 17.02
N GLN A 153 -0.89 2.63 17.51
CA GLN A 153 -2.35 2.72 17.62
C GLN A 153 -3.03 2.60 16.26
N GLN A 154 -2.51 3.29 15.24
CA GLN A 154 -3.07 3.24 13.88
C GLN A 154 -2.88 1.86 13.23
N VAL A 155 -1.72 1.22 13.39
CA VAL A 155 -1.46 -0.15 12.86
C VAL A 155 -2.40 -1.16 13.50
N ARG A 156 -2.56 -1.13 14.83
CA ARG A 156 -3.51 -2.01 15.54
C ARG A 156 -4.92 -1.84 15.00
N ALA A 157 -5.39 -0.60 14.90
CA ALA A 157 -6.76 -0.34 14.55
C ALA A 157 -7.03 -0.55 13.04
N ALA A 158 -6.04 -0.29 12.16
CA ALA A 158 -6.12 -0.64 10.75
C ALA A 158 -6.31 -2.16 10.55
N TRP A 159 -5.55 -2.99 11.27
CA TRP A 159 -5.72 -4.44 11.18
C TRP A 159 -7.11 -4.89 11.66
N LEU A 160 -7.63 -4.30 12.74
CA LEU A 160 -8.99 -4.58 13.26
C LEU A 160 -10.12 -4.08 12.33
N GLU A 161 -9.80 -3.18 11.42
CA GLU A 161 -10.68 -2.67 10.37
C GLU A 161 -10.62 -3.49 9.07
N GLY A 162 -9.74 -4.51 9.02
CA GLY A 162 -9.60 -5.41 7.88
C GLY A 162 -8.58 -4.94 6.84
N HIS A 163 -7.82 -3.89 7.13
CA HIS A 163 -6.73 -3.42 6.29
C HIS A 163 -5.49 -4.32 6.40
N GLU A 164 -4.68 -4.35 5.36
CA GLU A 164 -3.45 -5.13 5.34
C GLU A 164 -2.27 -4.31 5.89
N ILE A 165 -1.41 -4.95 6.68
CA ILE A 165 -0.10 -4.42 7.07
C ILE A 165 0.97 -5.20 6.31
N GLY A 166 1.55 -4.58 5.28
CA GLY A 166 2.72 -5.07 4.56
C GLY A 166 4.00 -4.39 5.03
N THR A 167 5.13 -4.65 4.37
CA THR A 167 6.39 -3.98 4.70
C THR A 167 6.86 -3.02 3.61
N HIS A 168 7.36 -1.87 4.03
CA HIS A 168 8.23 -0.99 3.25
C HIS A 168 9.67 -1.01 3.76
N PHE A 169 10.05 -2.14 4.38
CA PHE A 169 11.39 -2.42 4.88
C PHE A 169 11.84 -1.38 5.91
N ASN A 170 13.13 -1.03 5.99
CA ASN A 170 13.64 -0.12 7.00
C ASN A 170 14.17 1.17 6.37
N GLY A 171 15.48 1.27 6.13
CA GLY A 171 16.17 2.53 5.92
C GLY A 171 15.95 3.23 4.57
N HIS A 172 15.13 2.66 3.68
CA HIS A 172 14.69 3.30 2.42
C HIS A 172 15.82 3.84 1.50
N PHE A 173 16.89 3.08 1.30
CA PHE A 173 18.03 3.54 0.48
C PHE A 173 17.78 3.40 -1.02
N CYS A 174 17.87 4.50 -1.76
CA CYS A 174 17.63 4.52 -3.20
C CYS A 174 18.88 4.89 -4.02
N GLY A 175 18.90 4.48 -5.29
CA GLY A 175 19.88 4.93 -6.27
C GLY A 175 21.15 4.07 -6.35
N ALA A 176 22.28 4.70 -6.63
CA ALA A 176 23.52 3.99 -6.98
C ALA A 176 24.05 3.10 -5.83
N ASP A 177 23.87 3.57 -4.60
CA ASP A 177 24.28 2.89 -3.37
C ASP A 177 23.08 2.31 -2.60
N GLY A 178 21.90 2.25 -3.23
CA GLY A 178 20.65 1.82 -2.60
C GLY A 178 20.34 0.32 -2.75
N VAL A 179 19.09 -0.02 -2.46
CA VAL A 179 18.57 -1.40 -2.41
C VAL A 179 18.75 -2.20 -3.70
N ARG A 180 18.98 -1.53 -4.85
CA ARG A 180 19.30 -2.19 -6.12
C ARG A 180 20.58 -3.04 -6.05
N ARG A 181 21.51 -2.74 -5.14
CA ARG A 181 22.77 -3.50 -5.00
C ARG A 181 22.68 -4.67 -4.02
N TRP A 182 21.59 -4.78 -3.29
CA TRP A 182 21.48 -5.80 -2.25
C TRP A 182 21.32 -7.19 -2.86
N SER A 183 22.01 -8.14 -2.26
CA SER A 183 21.89 -9.57 -2.50
C SER A 183 20.63 -10.14 -1.82
N PRO A 184 20.17 -11.35 -2.19
CA PRO A 184 19.08 -12.03 -1.49
C PRO A 184 19.32 -12.19 0.02
N ALA A 185 20.56 -12.43 0.45
CA ALA A 185 20.92 -12.54 1.86
C ALA A 185 20.82 -11.20 2.61
N GLU A 186 21.16 -10.10 1.94
CA GLU A 186 20.99 -8.75 2.49
C GLU A 186 19.51 -8.36 2.59
N TRP A 187 18.70 -8.73 1.60
CA TRP A 187 17.24 -8.63 1.70
C TRP A 187 16.68 -9.45 2.85
N ARG A 188 17.21 -10.66 3.08
CA ARG A 188 16.80 -11.49 4.23
C ARG A 188 17.10 -10.77 5.55
N SER A 189 18.30 -10.23 5.70
CA SER A 189 18.69 -9.43 6.87
C SER A 189 17.76 -8.22 7.07
N GLU A 190 17.44 -7.47 6.01
CA GLU A 190 16.53 -6.32 6.10
C GLU A 190 15.13 -6.75 6.57
N ILE A 191 14.58 -7.83 6.00
CA ILE A 191 13.25 -8.35 6.37
C ILE A 191 13.24 -8.82 7.82
N ASP A 192 14.26 -9.56 8.25
CA ASP A 192 14.36 -10.06 9.62
C ASP A 192 14.45 -8.90 10.62
N GLN A 193 15.13 -7.81 10.27
CA GLN A 193 15.19 -6.60 11.09
C GLN A 193 13.85 -5.86 11.14
N ALA A 194 13.16 -5.69 10.00
CA ALA A 194 11.85 -5.06 9.95
C ALA A 194 10.82 -5.86 10.78
N MET A 195 10.84 -7.18 10.64
CA MET A 195 10.03 -8.10 11.44
C MET A 195 10.32 -7.91 12.93
N ARG A 196 11.60 -7.90 13.32
CA ARG A 196 12.03 -7.73 14.71
C ARG A 196 11.50 -6.43 15.31
N PHE A 197 11.65 -5.29 14.61
CA PHE A 197 11.19 -4.01 15.13
C PHE A 197 9.68 -3.96 15.36
N VAL A 198 8.89 -4.62 14.51
CA VAL A 198 7.42 -4.71 14.68
C VAL A 198 7.05 -5.73 15.76
N THR A 199 7.79 -6.83 15.91
CA THR A 199 7.48 -7.86 16.91
C THR A 199 8.07 -7.61 18.30
N GLU A 200 8.89 -6.56 18.47
CA GLU A 200 9.58 -6.23 19.72
C GLU A 200 9.49 -4.72 20.05
N TRP A 201 8.46 -4.02 19.55
CA TRP A 201 8.31 -2.58 19.78
C TRP A 201 8.18 -2.22 21.26
N LYS A 202 7.57 -3.07 22.11
CA LYS A 202 7.49 -2.82 23.56
C LYS A 202 8.86 -2.80 24.20
N THR A 203 9.71 -3.79 23.89
CA THR A 203 11.09 -3.81 24.37
C THR A 203 11.87 -2.59 23.88
N ASN A 204 11.68 -2.19 22.62
CA ASN A 204 12.43 -1.09 22.02
C ASN A 204 11.98 0.29 22.55
N THR A 205 10.68 0.47 22.81
CA THR A 205 10.07 1.75 23.19
C THR A 205 9.91 1.94 24.70
N GLY A 206 9.73 0.85 25.46
CA GLY A 206 9.35 0.90 26.86
C GLY A 206 7.90 1.31 27.12
N PHE A 207 7.07 1.43 26.08
CA PHE A 207 5.65 1.76 26.23
C PHE A 207 4.89 0.62 26.92
N THR A 208 4.08 0.99 27.91
CA THR A 208 3.29 0.06 28.73
C THR A 208 1.79 0.33 28.68
N ASP A 209 1.41 1.44 28.05
CA ASP A 209 0.05 1.97 27.94
C ASP A 209 -0.66 1.59 26.63
N LEU A 210 0.00 0.79 25.78
CA LEU A 210 -0.54 0.30 24.52
C LEU A 210 -0.79 -1.21 24.57
N ASP A 211 -1.97 -1.59 24.07
CA ASP A 211 -2.29 -2.98 23.75
C ASP A 211 -1.29 -3.57 22.73
N PRO A 212 -1.04 -4.90 22.76
CA PRO A 212 -0.31 -5.56 21.68
C PRO A 212 -0.98 -5.33 20.31
N LEU A 213 -0.20 -5.38 19.24
CA LEU A 213 -0.75 -5.55 17.90
C LEU A 213 -1.50 -6.89 17.86
N PRO A 214 -2.75 -6.94 17.36
CA PRO A 214 -3.65 -8.10 17.52
C PRO A 214 -3.33 -9.27 16.58
N PHE A 215 -2.10 -9.35 16.07
CA PHE A 215 -1.73 -10.32 15.06
C PHE A 215 -0.27 -10.78 15.17
N ASP A 216 0.01 -12.00 14.72
CA ASP A 216 1.38 -12.49 14.51
C ASP A 216 1.93 -11.97 13.19
N TYR A 217 2.79 -10.95 13.24
CA TYR A 217 3.32 -10.32 12.03
C TYR A 217 4.09 -11.31 11.12
N ARG A 218 4.63 -12.40 11.68
CA ARG A 218 5.29 -13.47 10.89
C ARG A 218 4.32 -14.20 9.96
N LYS A 219 3.03 -14.21 10.28
CA LYS A 219 1.96 -14.79 9.45
C LYS A 219 1.25 -13.74 8.61
N GLU A 220 1.09 -12.54 9.16
CA GLU A 220 0.41 -11.45 8.47
C GLU A 220 1.24 -10.82 7.35
N LEU A 221 2.57 -10.82 7.47
CA LEU A 221 3.44 -10.27 6.44
C LEU A 221 3.57 -11.23 5.25
N ILE A 222 2.78 -10.99 4.20
CA ILE A 222 2.76 -11.80 2.97
C ILE A 222 3.22 -11.04 1.72
N GLY A 223 3.68 -9.81 1.88
CA GLY A 223 4.15 -8.99 0.77
C GLY A 223 4.66 -7.62 1.21
N GLY A 224 5.24 -6.91 0.25
CA GLY A 224 5.86 -5.61 0.47
C GLY A 224 6.08 -4.85 -0.83
N ARG A 225 6.60 -3.64 -0.69
CA ARG A 225 7.09 -2.81 -1.80
C ARG A 225 8.48 -2.30 -1.47
N THR A 226 9.43 -2.46 -2.37
CA THR A 226 10.80 -1.99 -2.14
C THR A 226 10.90 -0.47 -2.20
N PRO A 227 11.84 0.12 -1.43
CA PRO A 227 12.18 1.53 -1.56
C PRO A 227 12.47 1.92 -3.01
N CYS A 228 11.83 3.00 -3.46
CA CYS A 228 11.97 3.53 -4.82
C CYS A 228 11.73 2.53 -5.96
N LEU A 229 11.04 1.41 -5.71
CA LEU A 229 10.78 0.35 -6.69
C LEU A 229 12.06 -0.31 -7.23
N GLU A 230 13.12 -0.32 -6.41
CA GLU A 230 14.43 -0.85 -6.77
C GLU A 230 14.72 -2.20 -6.11
N GLY A 231 15.60 -3.02 -6.69
CA GLY A 231 16.11 -4.24 -6.05
C GLY A 231 15.18 -5.46 -6.06
N GLN A 232 14.01 -5.38 -6.69
CA GLN A 232 13.02 -6.46 -6.77
C GLN A 232 13.63 -7.82 -7.19
N ALA A 233 14.49 -7.84 -8.22
CA ALA A 233 15.07 -9.08 -8.73
C ALA A 233 15.84 -9.89 -7.67
N ALA A 234 16.51 -9.21 -6.73
CA ALA A 234 17.23 -9.84 -5.63
C ALA A 234 16.35 -10.11 -4.40
N LEU A 235 15.26 -9.35 -4.21
CA LEU A 235 14.27 -9.59 -3.16
C LEU A 235 13.47 -10.88 -3.43
N LEU A 236 13.03 -11.06 -4.67
CA LEU A 236 12.05 -12.07 -5.06
C LEU A 236 12.41 -13.52 -4.66
N PRO A 237 13.68 -14.00 -4.78
CA PRO A 237 14.07 -15.31 -4.27
C PRO A 237 13.82 -15.46 -2.76
N THR A 238 14.20 -14.45 -1.98
CA THR A 238 14.03 -14.42 -0.52
C THR A 238 12.55 -14.35 -0.13
N ALA A 239 11.77 -13.49 -0.77
CA ALA A 239 10.32 -13.40 -0.56
C ALA A 239 9.64 -14.75 -0.81
N ALA A 240 10.03 -15.45 -1.88
CA ALA A 240 9.48 -16.75 -2.22
C ALA A 240 9.95 -17.89 -1.30
N GLU A 241 11.14 -17.80 -0.69
CA GLU A 241 11.61 -18.70 0.37
C GLU A 241 10.82 -18.49 1.67
N LEU A 242 10.52 -17.23 2.00
CA LEU A 242 9.71 -16.85 3.16
C LEU A 242 8.21 -17.16 2.99
N GLY A 243 7.79 -17.66 1.84
CA GLY A 243 6.39 -17.99 1.56
C GLY A 243 5.49 -16.77 1.38
N TRP A 244 6.05 -15.60 1.04
CA TRP A 244 5.25 -14.45 0.66
C TRP A 244 4.36 -14.78 -0.55
N LYS A 245 3.29 -14.01 -0.70
CA LYS A 245 2.28 -14.21 -1.73
C LYS A 245 2.42 -13.25 -2.89
N TYR A 246 2.92 -12.04 -2.64
CA TYR A 246 3.08 -11.02 -3.67
C TYR A 246 4.28 -10.11 -3.41
N ASP A 247 4.68 -9.41 -4.47
CA ASP A 247 5.55 -8.25 -4.42
C ASP A 247 4.89 -7.10 -5.21
N ALA A 248 4.98 -5.88 -4.69
CA ALA A 248 4.37 -4.69 -5.28
C ALA A 248 5.41 -3.67 -5.78
N SER A 249 6.60 -4.14 -6.14
CA SER A 249 7.80 -3.32 -6.38
C SER A 249 8.15 -3.11 -7.84
N SER A 250 7.54 -3.85 -8.77
CA SER A 250 7.86 -3.73 -10.20
C SER A 250 7.42 -2.35 -10.75
N PRO A 251 8.36 -1.52 -11.27
CA PRO A 251 8.01 -0.21 -11.81
C PRO A 251 7.52 -0.32 -13.27
N GLY A 252 6.52 0.49 -13.63
CA GLY A 252 6.18 0.71 -15.04
C GLY A 252 5.41 -0.44 -15.68
N GLY A 253 4.65 -1.20 -14.90
CA GLY A 253 3.78 -2.24 -15.44
C GLY A 253 2.67 -1.67 -16.33
N LEU A 254 2.18 -2.49 -17.26
CA LEU A 254 0.94 -2.20 -17.97
C LEU A 254 -0.26 -2.50 -17.07
N GLN A 255 -1.36 -1.76 -17.24
CA GLN A 255 -2.62 -2.06 -16.56
C GLN A 255 -3.30 -3.29 -17.16
N MET A 256 -2.76 -4.45 -16.81
CA MET A 256 -3.21 -5.78 -17.21
C MET A 256 -3.42 -6.64 -15.95
N TRP A 257 -4.12 -7.77 -16.11
CA TRP A 257 -4.28 -8.73 -15.02
C TRP A 257 -2.92 -9.26 -14.54
N PRO A 258 -2.70 -9.39 -13.22
CA PRO A 258 -1.40 -9.78 -12.69
C PRO A 258 -1.08 -11.24 -12.97
N GLY A 259 0.21 -11.55 -13.03
CA GLY A 259 0.76 -12.90 -13.19
C GLY A 259 1.67 -13.29 -12.02
N LYS A 260 2.03 -14.57 -11.93
CA LYS A 260 3.03 -15.03 -10.96
C LYS A 260 4.43 -15.08 -11.57
N VAL A 261 5.42 -14.68 -10.78
CA VAL A 261 6.87 -14.76 -11.03
C VAL A 261 7.51 -15.79 -10.08
N GLN A 262 8.84 -15.95 -10.16
CA GLN A 262 9.62 -16.88 -9.32
C GLN A 262 9.11 -18.32 -9.34
N GLY A 263 8.88 -18.85 -10.54
CA GLY A 263 8.37 -20.22 -10.72
C GLY A 263 6.93 -20.38 -10.27
N GLY A 264 6.11 -19.33 -10.35
CA GLY A 264 4.69 -19.39 -10.00
C GLY A 264 4.40 -19.25 -8.51
N ARG A 265 5.33 -18.68 -7.73
CA ARG A 265 5.20 -18.55 -6.26
C ARG A 265 4.71 -17.17 -5.82
N ILE A 266 5.15 -16.11 -6.48
CA ILE A 266 4.89 -14.72 -6.08
C ILE A 266 4.03 -14.04 -7.13
N TRP A 267 2.90 -13.44 -6.74
CA TRP A 267 2.17 -12.50 -7.60
C TRP A 267 2.98 -11.22 -7.80
N ASP A 268 3.15 -10.79 -9.06
CA ASP A 268 3.74 -9.50 -9.39
C ASP A 268 2.63 -8.45 -9.52
N PHE A 269 2.64 -7.46 -8.63
CA PHE A 269 1.69 -6.34 -8.58
C PHE A 269 2.39 -5.02 -8.90
N PRO A 270 2.71 -4.75 -10.17
CA PRO A 270 3.51 -3.60 -10.55
C PRO A 270 2.76 -2.28 -10.33
N LEU A 271 3.46 -1.20 -10.01
CA LEU A 271 2.86 0.13 -10.17
C LEU A 271 2.66 0.40 -11.66
N GLN A 272 1.40 0.61 -12.03
CA GLN A 272 0.97 0.66 -13.42
C GLN A 272 1.17 2.05 -13.99
N SER A 273 1.56 2.13 -15.26
CA SER A 273 1.45 3.40 -16.00
C SER A 273 -0.03 3.67 -16.33
N ILE A 274 -0.51 4.87 -16.01
CA ILE A 274 -1.87 5.35 -16.27
C ILE A 274 -1.86 6.65 -17.09
N PRO A 275 -2.92 6.96 -17.86
CA PRO A 275 -2.98 8.20 -18.64
C PRO A 275 -2.82 9.42 -17.72
N PHE A 276 -1.85 10.28 -18.00
CA PHE A 276 -1.65 11.50 -17.21
C PHE A 276 -2.56 12.60 -17.74
N SER A 277 -3.54 13.01 -16.94
CA SER A 277 -4.60 13.93 -17.39
C SER A 277 -4.01 15.24 -17.92
N GLY A 278 -4.43 15.67 -19.11
CA GLY A 278 -3.89 16.86 -19.78
C GLY A 278 -2.55 16.67 -20.49
N HIS A 279 -2.02 15.44 -20.55
CA HIS A 279 -0.77 15.11 -21.25
C HIS A 279 -0.95 13.96 -22.25
N SER A 280 -0.04 13.86 -23.21
CA SER A 280 0.01 12.77 -24.20
C SER A 280 0.77 11.52 -23.73
N PHE A 281 1.40 11.59 -22.56
CA PHE A 281 2.18 10.50 -21.98
C PHE A 281 1.50 9.91 -20.73
N GLN A 282 2.02 8.79 -20.26
CA GLN A 282 1.52 8.10 -19.07
C GLN A 282 2.45 8.32 -17.87
N VAL A 283 1.88 8.31 -16.68
CA VAL A 283 2.60 8.43 -15.40
C VAL A 283 2.37 7.18 -14.57
N LEU A 284 3.32 6.79 -13.71
CA LEU A 284 3.05 5.74 -12.72
C LEU A 284 1.90 6.18 -11.82
N SER A 285 1.05 5.23 -11.43
CA SER A 285 -0.10 5.42 -10.54
C SER A 285 0.31 5.69 -9.08
N MET A 286 1.15 6.70 -8.88
CA MET A 286 1.69 7.10 -7.59
C MET A 286 1.80 8.61 -7.46
N ASP A 287 1.46 9.13 -6.28
CA ASP A 287 1.49 10.56 -5.95
C ASP A 287 2.85 11.21 -6.21
N TYR A 288 3.96 10.57 -5.83
CA TYR A 288 5.32 11.04 -6.08
C TYR A 288 5.55 11.27 -7.57
N ASN A 289 5.09 10.38 -8.44
CA ASN A 289 5.30 10.49 -9.87
C ASN A 289 4.48 11.63 -10.48
N MET A 290 3.29 11.92 -9.94
CA MET A 290 2.52 13.11 -10.34
C MET A 290 3.26 14.38 -9.90
N MET A 291 3.70 14.43 -8.63
CA MET A 291 4.49 15.53 -8.09
C MET A 291 5.77 15.79 -8.87
N ALA A 292 6.51 14.74 -9.19
CA ALA A 292 7.73 14.82 -9.98
C ALA A 292 7.49 15.49 -11.34
N ASN A 293 6.37 15.19 -12.01
CA ASN A 293 6.04 15.79 -13.31
C ASN A 293 5.44 17.20 -13.19
N GLN A 294 4.69 17.49 -12.12
CA GLN A 294 3.99 18.76 -11.94
C GLN A 294 4.92 19.86 -11.41
N SER A 295 5.74 19.56 -10.41
CA SER A 295 6.61 20.52 -9.73
C SER A 295 8.11 20.23 -9.92
N ASN A 296 8.49 19.40 -10.90
CA ASN A 296 9.88 18.99 -11.13
C ASN A 296 10.54 18.41 -9.86
N ALA A 297 9.80 17.53 -9.18
CA ALA A 297 10.18 16.90 -7.91
C ALA A 297 10.42 17.87 -6.73
N ASN A 298 9.98 19.13 -6.84
CA ASN A 298 10.00 20.07 -5.73
C ASN A 298 8.77 19.83 -4.83
N PRO A 299 8.93 19.42 -3.56
CA PRO A 299 7.82 19.20 -2.64
C PRO A 299 7.17 20.51 -2.15
N LEU A 300 7.75 21.67 -2.49
CA LEU A 300 7.25 23.02 -2.20
C LEU A 300 7.20 23.82 -3.51
N GLY A 301 6.55 23.25 -4.53
CA GLY A 301 6.34 23.91 -5.82
C GLY A 301 5.46 25.16 -5.73
N ASP A 302 5.26 25.81 -6.89
CA ASP A 302 4.47 27.04 -7.01
C ASP A 302 3.03 26.89 -6.46
N ARG A 303 2.72 27.65 -5.42
CA ARG A 303 1.42 27.62 -4.73
C ARG A 303 0.27 28.04 -5.65
N ALA A 304 0.53 28.87 -6.66
CA ALA A 304 -0.51 29.28 -7.62
C ALA A 304 -1.02 28.11 -8.48
N GLN A 305 -0.28 27.00 -8.54
CA GLN A 305 -0.64 25.82 -9.32
C GLN A 305 -1.35 24.74 -8.51
N TYR A 306 -1.46 24.86 -7.18
CA TYR A 306 -1.91 23.78 -6.31
C TYR A 306 -3.31 23.26 -6.67
N ASP A 307 -4.27 24.14 -6.95
CA ASP A 307 -5.62 23.73 -7.36
C ASP A 307 -5.61 22.98 -8.70
N THR A 308 -4.83 23.46 -9.68
CA THR A 308 -4.66 22.82 -10.99
C THR A 308 -4.03 21.43 -10.84
N TRP A 309 -2.96 21.33 -10.06
CA TRP A 309 -2.24 20.08 -9.83
C TRP A 309 -3.06 19.07 -9.04
N ARG A 310 -3.83 19.52 -8.03
CA ARG A 310 -4.79 18.67 -7.30
C ARG A 310 -5.81 18.06 -8.26
N ALA A 311 -6.47 18.89 -9.07
CA ALA A 311 -7.48 18.44 -10.02
C ALA A 311 -6.87 17.47 -11.05
N GLN A 312 -5.70 17.79 -11.59
CA GLN A 312 -4.99 16.93 -12.54
C GLN A 312 -4.61 15.58 -11.91
N ALA A 313 -4.14 15.55 -10.66
CA ALA A 313 -3.80 14.31 -9.96
C ALA A 313 -5.04 13.42 -9.77
N ARG A 314 -6.14 13.99 -9.28
CA ARG A 314 -7.43 13.28 -9.15
C ARG A 314 -7.87 12.73 -10.50
N ASP A 315 -7.90 13.57 -11.53
CA ASP A 315 -8.40 13.19 -12.85
C ASP A 315 -7.51 12.13 -13.52
N THR A 316 -6.23 12.08 -13.16
CA THR A 316 -5.27 11.05 -13.57
C THR A 316 -5.62 9.70 -12.95
N TYR A 317 -5.88 9.63 -11.63
CA TYR A 317 -6.37 8.39 -11.00
C TYR A 317 -7.67 7.91 -11.63
N LEU A 318 -8.62 8.82 -11.86
CA LEU A 318 -9.90 8.50 -12.49
C LEU A 318 -9.75 8.06 -13.96
N ALA A 319 -8.77 8.60 -14.70
CA ALA A 319 -8.47 8.15 -16.06
C ALA A 319 -7.91 6.72 -16.06
N GLY A 320 -7.02 6.39 -15.12
CA GLY A 320 -6.56 5.03 -14.89
C GLY A 320 -7.70 4.07 -14.53
N PHE A 321 -8.63 4.51 -13.67
CA PHE A 321 -9.82 3.75 -13.30
C PHE A 321 -10.73 3.48 -14.49
N ARG A 322 -11.16 4.53 -15.21
CA ARG A 322 -12.04 4.39 -16.38
C ARG A 322 -11.46 3.47 -17.44
N ARG A 323 -10.15 3.59 -17.72
CA ARG A 323 -9.48 2.71 -18.69
C ARG A 323 -9.69 1.24 -18.36
N ALA A 324 -9.52 0.81 -17.10
CA ALA A 324 -9.76 -0.58 -16.71
C ALA A 324 -11.25 -0.92 -16.61
N TYR A 325 -12.04 -0.04 -15.96
CA TYR A 325 -13.45 -0.26 -15.66
C TYR A 325 -14.30 -0.45 -16.93
N GLU A 326 -13.99 0.30 -17.98
CA GLU A 326 -14.73 0.26 -19.24
C GLU A 326 -14.18 -0.78 -20.23
N SER A 327 -13.05 -1.43 -19.89
CA SER A 327 -12.37 -2.37 -20.79
C SER A 327 -12.00 -3.70 -20.13
N ASN A 328 -10.72 -3.97 -19.89
CA ASN A 328 -10.16 -5.26 -19.53
C ASN A 328 -10.40 -5.67 -18.06
N ARG A 329 -10.97 -4.79 -17.23
CA ARG A 329 -11.22 -5.00 -15.79
C ARG A 329 -9.99 -5.39 -14.98
N ALA A 330 -8.78 -5.11 -15.48
CA ALA A 330 -7.56 -5.35 -14.73
C ALA A 330 -7.58 -4.56 -13.41
N PRO A 331 -7.09 -5.12 -12.30
CA PRO A 331 -6.97 -4.38 -11.05
C PRO A 331 -6.17 -3.09 -11.25
N LEU A 332 -6.65 -1.98 -10.67
CA LEU A 332 -5.92 -0.71 -10.62
C LEU A 332 -5.17 -0.62 -9.30
N PHE A 333 -3.85 -0.43 -9.37
CA PHE A 333 -3.01 -0.24 -8.17
C PHE A 333 -2.61 1.23 -8.04
N ILE A 334 -2.88 1.83 -6.89
CA ILE A 334 -2.50 3.21 -6.57
C ILE A 334 -1.58 3.19 -5.35
N GLY A 335 -0.35 3.67 -5.52
CA GLY A 335 0.62 3.86 -4.44
C GLY A 335 0.65 5.30 -3.97
N ASN A 336 0.77 5.52 -2.66
CA ASN A 336 0.82 6.86 -2.09
C ASN A 336 1.79 6.91 -0.91
N HIS A 337 2.10 8.12 -0.47
CA HIS A 337 2.91 8.40 0.72
C HIS A 337 2.11 9.28 1.68
N PHE A 338 2.31 9.12 2.98
CA PHE A 338 1.74 10.05 3.97
C PHE A 338 2.53 11.36 4.04
N GLU A 339 2.44 12.12 2.96
CA GLU A 339 3.24 13.31 2.72
C GLU A 339 2.40 14.57 2.45
N ARG A 340 2.99 15.72 2.75
CA ARG A 340 2.36 17.05 2.52
C ARG A 340 2.96 17.78 1.32
N TRP A 341 3.48 17.04 0.35
CA TRP A 341 4.05 17.63 -0.86
C TRP A 341 3.05 18.57 -1.53
N ASN A 342 3.54 19.73 -1.94
CA ASN A 342 2.78 20.83 -2.53
C ASN A 342 1.53 21.18 -1.69
N GLY A 343 1.68 21.28 -0.37
CA GLY A 343 0.60 21.65 0.53
C GLY A 343 -0.36 20.53 0.92
N GLY A 344 -0.13 19.29 0.44
CA GLY A 344 -1.01 18.14 0.69
C GLY A 344 -2.03 17.88 -0.41
N ILE A 345 -1.91 18.54 -1.56
CA ILE A 345 -2.85 18.40 -2.68
C ILE A 345 -3.05 16.96 -3.15
N TYR A 346 -2.02 16.11 -3.05
CA TYR A 346 -2.12 14.72 -3.48
C TYR A 346 -2.99 13.88 -2.54
N MET A 347 -3.01 14.21 -1.25
CA MET A 347 -3.90 13.56 -0.27
C MET A 347 -5.36 13.92 -0.57
N ASP A 348 -5.64 15.18 -0.85
CA ASP A 348 -6.98 15.61 -1.23
C ASP A 348 -7.40 14.97 -2.58
N ALA A 349 -6.49 14.92 -3.55
CA ALA A 349 -6.75 14.33 -4.85
C ALA A 349 -7.07 12.84 -4.79
N VAL A 350 -6.36 12.06 -3.96
CA VAL A 350 -6.62 10.62 -3.81
C VAL A 350 -7.87 10.35 -2.98
N GLU A 351 -8.19 11.18 -1.98
CA GLU A 351 -9.47 11.10 -1.25
C GLU A 351 -10.66 11.34 -2.19
N GLU A 352 -10.63 12.40 -2.99
CA GLU A 352 -11.67 12.66 -4.02
C GLU A 352 -11.76 11.51 -5.05
N ALA A 353 -10.64 10.87 -5.38
CA ALA A 353 -10.63 9.72 -6.27
C ALA A 353 -11.29 8.50 -5.62
N VAL A 354 -11.02 8.22 -4.34
CA VAL A 354 -11.69 7.14 -3.58
C VAL A 354 -13.20 7.34 -3.59
N GLU A 355 -13.67 8.53 -3.22
CA GLU A 355 -15.11 8.85 -3.18
C GLU A 355 -15.79 8.57 -4.52
N ARG A 356 -15.21 9.09 -5.62
CA ARG A 356 -15.79 8.93 -6.96
C ARG A 356 -15.75 7.50 -7.45
N ILE A 357 -14.67 6.77 -7.18
CA ILE A 357 -14.53 5.36 -7.55
C ILE A 357 -15.54 4.50 -6.78
N ALA A 358 -15.73 4.78 -5.49
CA ALA A 358 -16.68 4.07 -4.62
C ALA A 358 -18.14 4.19 -5.10
N GLY A 359 -18.48 5.28 -5.79
CA GLY A 359 -19.81 5.51 -6.36
C GLY A 359 -20.17 4.67 -7.59
N HIS A 360 -19.27 3.81 -8.08
CA HIS A 360 -19.53 2.96 -9.25
C HIS A 360 -19.92 1.53 -8.86
N ASP A 361 -20.85 0.96 -9.62
CA ASP A 361 -21.26 -0.44 -9.46
C ASP A 361 -20.11 -1.41 -9.76
N ASP A 362 -20.15 -2.58 -9.11
CA ASP A 362 -19.18 -3.67 -9.27
C ASP A 362 -17.72 -3.29 -8.97
N VAL A 363 -17.49 -2.22 -8.19
CA VAL A 363 -16.16 -1.85 -7.69
C VAL A 363 -15.88 -2.53 -6.36
N ARG A 364 -14.67 -3.07 -6.22
CA ARG A 364 -14.14 -3.64 -4.97
C ARG A 364 -12.84 -2.94 -4.62
N MET A 365 -12.88 -2.07 -3.61
CA MET A 365 -11.68 -1.41 -3.07
C MET A 365 -11.07 -2.28 -1.98
N VAL A 366 -9.99 -2.99 -2.32
CA VAL A 366 -9.46 -4.10 -1.53
C VAL A 366 -7.98 -3.90 -1.21
N SER A 367 -7.48 -4.59 -0.18
CA SER A 367 -6.04 -4.71 0.04
C SER A 367 -5.40 -5.69 -0.95
N PHE A 368 -4.07 -5.67 -1.06
CA PHE A 368 -3.34 -6.66 -1.86
C PHE A 368 -3.57 -8.09 -1.38
N ARG A 369 -3.62 -8.33 -0.05
CA ARG A 369 -3.99 -9.62 0.54
C ARG A 369 -5.33 -10.12 0.02
N GLN A 370 -6.36 -9.28 0.09
CA GLN A 370 -7.71 -9.63 -0.35
C GLN A 370 -7.76 -9.89 -1.86
N LEU A 371 -6.98 -9.13 -2.64
CA LEU A 371 -6.83 -9.39 -4.07
C LEU A 371 -6.14 -10.73 -4.33
N VAL A 372 -5.07 -11.08 -3.59
CA VAL A 372 -4.43 -12.40 -3.65
C VAL A 372 -5.43 -13.49 -3.37
N GLU A 373 -6.21 -13.38 -2.29
CA GLU A 373 -7.22 -14.37 -1.92
C GLU A 373 -8.27 -14.56 -3.03
N TRP A 374 -8.72 -13.47 -3.66
CA TRP A 374 -9.63 -13.54 -4.81
C TRP A 374 -8.98 -14.20 -6.02
N LEU A 375 -7.73 -13.84 -6.35
CA LEU A 375 -6.98 -14.40 -7.47
C LEU A 375 -6.73 -15.91 -7.27
N GLU A 376 -6.30 -16.32 -6.07
CA GLU A 376 -6.02 -17.72 -5.75
C GLU A 376 -7.29 -18.57 -5.69
N ALA A 377 -8.47 -17.96 -5.52
CA ALA A 377 -9.74 -18.67 -5.65
C ALA A 377 -10.09 -19.02 -7.10
N GLN A 378 -9.62 -18.26 -8.11
CA GLN A 378 -10.02 -18.44 -9.52
C GLN A 378 -9.43 -19.69 -10.17
N ASP A 379 -10.05 -20.16 -11.26
CA ASP A 379 -9.42 -21.12 -12.17
C ASP A 379 -8.21 -20.46 -12.86
N PRO A 380 -7.00 -21.07 -12.81
CA PRO A 380 -5.83 -20.56 -13.51
C PRO A 380 -6.05 -20.34 -15.02
N ALA A 381 -6.95 -21.09 -15.68
CA ALA A 381 -7.32 -20.89 -17.07
C ALA A 381 -8.07 -19.58 -17.30
N VAL A 382 -8.96 -19.19 -16.38
CA VAL A 382 -9.65 -17.90 -16.42
C VAL A 382 -8.65 -16.77 -16.28
N LEU A 383 -7.73 -16.86 -15.32
CA LEU A 383 -6.69 -15.83 -15.14
C LEU A 383 -5.73 -15.75 -16.34
N ARG A 384 -5.37 -16.88 -16.96
CA ARG A 384 -4.62 -16.88 -18.22
C ARG A 384 -5.37 -16.14 -19.33
N LYS A 385 -6.67 -16.37 -19.44
CA LYS A 385 -7.52 -15.73 -20.46
C LYS A 385 -7.65 -14.23 -20.22
N LEU A 386 -7.93 -13.81 -18.98
CA LEU A 386 -7.99 -12.40 -18.59
C LEU A 386 -6.69 -11.63 -18.93
N ARG A 387 -5.53 -12.28 -18.77
CA ARG A 387 -4.22 -11.72 -19.12
C ARG A 387 -3.96 -11.52 -20.61
N THR A 388 -4.85 -12.01 -21.49
CA THR A 388 -4.74 -11.75 -22.94
C THR A 388 -5.29 -10.38 -23.34
N LEU A 389 -6.05 -9.72 -22.47
CA LEU A 389 -6.60 -8.39 -22.72
C LEU A 389 -5.55 -7.32 -22.37
N THR A 390 -5.12 -6.58 -23.39
CA THR A 390 -4.18 -5.46 -23.27
C THR A 390 -4.85 -4.23 -22.62
N PRO A 391 -4.08 -3.18 -22.21
CA PRO A 391 -4.68 -1.99 -21.61
C PRO A 391 -5.70 -1.32 -22.54
N GLY A 392 -6.91 -1.05 -22.02
CA GLY A 392 -7.98 -0.44 -22.82
C GLY A 392 -8.75 -1.42 -23.72
N GLN A 393 -8.40 -2.70 -23.73
CA GLN A 393 -9.03 -3.70 -24.60
C GLN A 393 -10.24 -4.35 -23.92
N SER A 394 -11.41 -4.16 -24.50
CA SER A 394 -12.61 -4.91 -24.14
C SER A 394 -12.62 -6.28 -24.84
N PRO A 395 -13.19 -7.33 -24.22
CA PRO A 395 -13.33 -8.62 -24.88
C PRO A 395 -14.26 -8.52 -26.10
N LEU A 396 -13.80 -9.00 -27.25
CA LEU A 396 -14.67 -9.17 -28.43
C LEU A 396 -15.80 -10.14 -28.08
N GLY A 397 -17.04 -9.82 -28.49
CA GLY A 397 -18.23 -10.59 -28.13
C GLY A 397 -18.73 -10.38 -26.68
N GLY A 398 -18.05 -9.55 -25.90
CA GLY A 398 -18.40 -9.27 -24.51
C GLY A 398 -17.98 -10.35 -23.52
N TRP A 399 -18.23 -10.10 -22.22
CA TRP A 399 -17.77 -10.97 -21.13
C TRP A 399 -18.40 -12.36 -21.15
N ALA A 400 -19.68 -12.45 -21.54
CA ALA A 400 -20.41 -13.72 -21.60
C ALA A 400 -19.76 -14.70 -22.58
N GLU A 401 -19.41 -14.24 -23.78
CA GLU A 401 -18.71 -15.06 -24.78
C GLU A 401 -17.26 -15.32 -24.35
N PHE A 402 -16.56 -14.27 -23.92
CA PHE A 402 -15.15 -14.35 -23.57
C PHE A 402 -14.90 -15.27 -22.37
N LEU A 403 -15.75 -15.30 -21.34
CA LEU A 403 -15.56 -16.18 -20.18
C LEU A 403 -16.53 -17.37 -20.15
N GLY A 404 -17.42 -17.53 -21.13
CA GLY A 404 -18.41 -18.61 -21.17
C GLY A 404 -17.88 -19.93 -21.72
N ALA A 405 -16.93 -19.90 -22.66
CA ALA A 405 -16.50 -21.08 -23.41
C ALA A 405 -15.54 -22.04 -22.65
N ALA A 406 -15.30 -21.85 -21.36
CA ALA A 406 -14.37 -22.67 -20.57
C ALA A 406 -15.01 -23.88 -19.86
N ALA A 407 -16.29 -24.20 -20.14
CA ALA A 407 -17.03 -25.27 -19.44
C ALA A 407 -17.42 -26.47 -20.32
N SER A 408 -16.64 -26.81 -21.35
CA SER A 408 -16.72 -28.14 -21.96
C SER A 408 -15.55 -28.97 -21.45
N PRO A 409 -15.76 -29.95 -20.55
CA PRO A 409 -14.76 -30.99 -20.36
C PRO A 409 -14.61 -31.67 -21.73
N SER A 410 -13.37 -31.77 -22.20
CA SER A 410 -13.03 -32.64 -23.33
C SER A 410 -13.58 -34.02 -23.02
N GLY A 411 -14.70 -34.36 -23.67
CA GLY A 411 -15.28 -35.68 -23.62
C GLY A 411 -14.21 -36.68 -24.03
N THR A 412 -14.05 -37.69 -23.20
CA THR A 412 -13.45 -38.96 -23.55
C THR A 412 -13.94 -39.40 -24.93
N ALA A 413 -13.10 -39.26 -25.95
CA ALA A 413 -13.26 -39.98 -27.19
C ALA A 413 -12.90 -41.43 -26.89
N GLY A 414 -13.93 -42.26 -26.75
CA GLY A 414 -13.77 -43.71 -26.73
C GLY A 414 -13.57 -44.24 -28.14
N SER A 415 -12.60 -45.15 -28.27
CA SER A 415 -12.71 -46.45 -28.96
C SER A 415 -11.45 -47.24 -28.66
#